data_AF-A0A2G8RVY9-F1
#
_entry.id   AF-A0A2G8RVY9-F1
#
_cell.length_a   1.000
_cell.length_b   1.000
_cell.length_c   1.000
_cell.angle_alpha   90.00
_cell.angle_beta   90.00
_cell.angle_gamma   90.00
#
_symmetry.space_group_name_H-M   'P 1'
#
loop_
_entity.id
_entity.type
_entity.pdbx_description
1 polymer ?
#
loop_
_entity_poly.entity_id
_entity_poly.type
_entity_poly.pdbx_seq_one_letter_code
_entity_poly.pdbx_strand_id
1 'polypeptide(L)'
;MAELLHESGRWFQAHRFTLTMIANALVELGGGVDVALNPDTPRVVIFNLGPPRAYDGTPATAFTLESLCLDNSRHASNAGADPLWSPEMVALRETAALTLQSAGVDSVLAGMIPIIAYFPDAQWGTSPLTSFLLCRPQFAAGEVVDERMRGTLRNVMRMCTGGINAGVVLNMPEDPHKVVPDMGKVVLEGRSWTWTPHDRAVLVGPPGPDGVPGRRLAYEFLRYFDPELSPDPVDCFVTYHRLWPYHLMRDAAMQVLEVYPDLDRHNRRR
;
A
#
# COMPACT_ATOMS: atom_id res chain seq x y z
N MET A 1 15.20 7.56 -17.66
CA MET A 1 14.10 6.56 -17.68
C MET A 1 14.41 5.35 -16.81
N ALA A 2 15.47 4.59 -17.09
CA ALA A 2 15.83 3.41 -16.28
C ALA A 2 16.02 3.72 -14.78
N GLU A 3 16.63 4.86 -14.46
CA GLU A 3 16.80 5.32 -13.08
C GLU A 3 15.47 5.67 -12.39
N LEU A 4 14.59 6.43 -13.04
CA LEU A 4 13.28 6.75 -12.46
C LEU A 4 12.43 5.49 -12.24
N LEU A 5 12.44 4.55 -13.19
CA LEU A 5 11.77 3.25 -13.06
C LEU A 5 12.36 2.40 -11.92
N HIS A 6 13.67 2.51 -11.71
CA HIS A 6 14.36 1.82 -10.63
C HIS A 6 13.97 2.43 -9.28
N GLU A 7 14.05 3.75 -9.14
CA GLU A 7 13.70 4.45 -7.90
C GLU A 7 12.22 4.32 -7.57
N SER A 8 11.33 4.40 -8.56
CA SER A 8 9.90 4.16 -8.34
C SER A 8 9.67 2.74 -7.83
N GLY A 9 10.31 1.74 -8.43
CA GLY A 9 10.26 0.35 -7.95
C GLY A 9 10.67 0.22 -6.48
N ARG A 10 11.77 0.87 -6.07
CA ARG A 10 12.24 0.84 -4.67
C ARG A 10 11.29 1.57 -3.72
N TRP A 11 10.75 2.70 -4.14
CA TRP A 11 9.76 3.45 -3.37
C TRP A 11 8.47 2.64 -3.17
N PHE A 12 7.97 2.01 -4.24
CA PHE A 12 6.81 1.11 -4.17
C PHE A 12 7.08 -0.07 -3.24
N GLN A 13 8.29 -0.62 -3.28
CA GLN A 13 8.67 -1.72 -2.39
C GLN A 13 8.75 -1.27 -0.93
N ALA A 14 9.32 -0.09 -0.67
CA ALA A 14 9.38 0.50 0.67
C ALA A 14 7.96 0.72 1.23
N HIS A 15 7.01 1.17 0.41
CA HIS A 15 5.64 1.47 0.83
C HIS A 15 4.63 0.38 0.49
N ARG A 16 5.07 -0.84 0.15
CA ARG A 16 4.22 -1.90 -0.43
C ARG A 16 2.99 -2.19 0.43
N PHE A 17 3.19 -2.32 1.74
CA PHE A 17 2.09 -2.60 2.66
C PHE A 17 1.10 -1.44 2.75
N THR A 18 1.60 -0.21 2.98
CA THR A 18 0.77 1.00 3.01
C THR A 18 -0.03 1.20 1.72
N LEU A 19 0.60 1.01 0.56
CA LEU A 19 -0.04 1.16 -0.75
C LEU A 19 -1.08 0.05 -1.00
N THR A 20 -0.87 -1.15 -0.48
CA THR A 20 -1.87 -2.23 -0.49
C THR A 20 -3.08 -1.84 0.37
N MET A 21 -2.87 -1.23 1.54
CA MET A 21 -3.98 -0.73 2.37
C MET A 21 -4.78 0.34 1.65
N ILE A 22 -4.10 1.30 1.02
CA ILE A 22 -4.74 2.34 0.21
C ILE A 22 -5.55 1.71 -0.93
N ALA A 23 -4.99 0.73 -1.65
CA ALA A 23 -5.66 0.08 -2.78
C ALA A 23 -6.96 -0.64 -2.34
N ASN A 24 -6.92 -1.39 -1.23
CA ASN A 24 -8.12 -2.08 -0.71
C ASN A 24 -9.20 -1.06 -0.29
N ALA A 25 -8.81 -0.02 0.47
CA ALA A 25 -9.74 1.04 0.87
C ALA A 25 -10.35 1.79 -0.33
N LEU A 26 -9.53 2.10 -1.34
CA LEU A 26 -9.95 2.80 -2.55
C LEU A 26 -10.92 1.96 -3.38
N VAL A 27 -10.65 0.66 -3.54
CA VAL A 27 -11.55 -0.28 -4.23
C VAL A 27 -12.89 -0.38 -3.51
N GLU A 28 -12.88 -0.49 -2.19
CA GLU A 28 -14.11 -0.57 -1.41
C GLU A 28 -14.93 0.72 -1.53
N LEU A 29 -14.26 1.88 -1.48
CA LEU A 29 -14.92 3.16 -1.72
C LEU A 29 -15.49 3.31 -3.14
N GLY A 30 -14.85 2.66 -4.12
CA GLY A 30 -15.20 2.64 -5.54
C GLY A 30 -16.31 1.65 -5.93
N GLY A 31 -16.95 0.99 -4.97
CA GLY A 31 -18.04 0.04 -5.21
C GLY A 31 -17.68 -1.42 -4.93
N GLY A 32 -16.52 -1.67 -4.33
CA GLY A 32 -16.13 -3.00 -3.88
C GLY A 32 -15.32 -3.77 -4.92
N VAL A 33 -14.83 -4.93 -4.48
CA VAL A 33 -13.86 -5.72 -5.24
C VAL A 33 -14.45 -6.36 -6.49
N ASP A 34 -15.72 -6.75 -6.47
CA ASP A 34 -16.37 -7.35 -7.65
C ASP A 34 -16.51 -6.33 -8.79
N VAL A 35 -16.73 -5.06 -8.46
CA VAL A 35 -16.72 -3.95 -9.44
C VAL A 35 -15.31 -3.71 -9.97
N ALA A 36 -14.31 -3.75 -9.09
CA ALA A 36 -12.92 -3.47 -9.47
C ALA A 36 -12.29 -4.58 -10.33
N LEU A 37 -12.68 -5.83 -10.10
CA LEU A 37 -12.19 -7.01 -10.82
C LEU A 37 -13.12 -7.45 -11.97
N ASN A 38 -14.14 -6.66 -12.29
CA ASN A 38 -15.05 -6.99 -13.38
C ASN A 38 -14.30 -7.04 -14.73
N PRO A 39 -14.33 -8.19 -15.44
CA PRO A 39 -13.57 -8.37 -16.68
C PRO A 39 -14.08 -7.49 -17.83
N ASP A 40 -15.37 -7.12 -17.82
CA ASP A 40 -15.97 -6.25 -18.84
C ASP A 40 -15.62 -4.77 -18.61
N THR A 41 -15.28 -4.39 -17.37
CA THR A 41 -14.94 -3.02 -16.99
C THR A 41 -13.66 -2.95 -16.16
N PRO A 42 -12.51 -3.37 -16.73
CA PRO A 42 -11.24 -3.46 -16.02
C PRO A 42 -10.85 -2.15 -15.35
N ARG A 43 -10.50 -2.22 -14.07
CA ARG A 43 -10.07 -1.07 -13.27
C ARG A 43 -8.57 -1.10 -12.98
N VAL A 44 -8.03 0.08 -12.73
CA VAL A 44 -6.63 0.29 -12.37
C VAL A 44 -6.53 1.29 -11.24
N VAL A 45 -5.60 1.06 -10.32
CA VAL A 45 -5.23 2.08 -9.34
C VAL A 45 -4.10 2.90 -9.90
N ILE A 46 -4.28 4.21 -9.93
CA ILE A 46 -3.29 5.17 -10.40
C ILE A 46 -2.77 5.93 -9.17
N PHE A 47 -1.46 5.90 -8.98
CA PHE A 47 -0.76 6.74 -8.01
C PHE A 47 -0.06 7.87 -8.76
N ASN A 48 -0.50 9.11 -8.56
CA ASN A 48 0.15 10.28 -9.12
C ASN A 48 1.32 10.66 -8.22
N LEU A 49 2.54 10.46 -8.73
CA LEU A 49 3.79 10.71 -8.05
C LEU A 49 4.39 12.03 -8.51
N GLY A 50 4.71 12.88 -7.55
CA GLY A 50 5.42 14.14 -7.75
C GLY A 50 6.84 14.08 -7.20
N PRO A 51 7.62 15.16 -7.44
CA PRO A 51 8.95 15.30 -6.85
C PRO A 51 8.87 15.25 -5.31
N PRO A 52 9.93 14.78 -4.65
CA PRO A 52 9.95 14.69 -3.20
C PRO A 52 9.96 16.08 -2.56
N ARG A 53 9.09 16.31 -1.58
CA ARG A 53 9.07 17.58 -0.81
C ARG A 53 10.24 17.69 0.16
N ALA A 54 10.68 16.56 0.69
CA ALA A 54 11.83 16.43 1.58
C ALA A 54 12.52 15.10 1.28
N TYR A 55 13.62 15.16 0.53
CA TYR A 55 14.40 13.99 0.17
C TYR A 55 15.56 13.81 1.15
N ASP A 56 15.61 12.67 1.84
CA ASP A 56 16.65 12.31 2.80
C ASP A 56 17.65 11.28 2.26
N GLY A 57 17.60 10.99 0.96
CA GLY A 57 18.43 9.97 0.32
C GLY A 57 17.88 8.54 0.42
N THR A 58 16.78 8.34 1.15
CA THR A 58 16.18 7.01 1.31
C THR A 58 15.16 6.72 0.19
N PRO A 59 14.97 5.44 -0.19
CA PRO A 59 13.92 5.07 -1.14
C PRO A 59 12.52 5.47 -0.66
N ALA A 60 12.29 5.56 0.64
CA ALA A 60 10.99 5.91 1.21
C ALA A 60 10.59 7.37 0.94
N THR A 61 11.55 8.27 0.72
CA THR A 61 11.32 9.70 0.46
C THR A 61 11.58 10.10 -0.98
N ALA A 62 11.80 9.15 -1.89
CA ALA A 62 12.13 9.43 -3.29
C ALA A 62 11.00 10.15 -4.07
N PHE A 63 9.75 10.00 -3.64
CA PHE A 63 8.57 10.60 -4.28
C PHE A 63 7.57 11.11 -3.25
N THR A 64 6.77 12.09 -3.68
CA THR A 64 5.55 12.51 -2.99
C THR A 64 4.35 11.84 -3.69
N LEU A 65 3.46 11.20 -2.93
CA LEU A 65 2.15 10.78 -3.40
C LEU A 65 1.20 11.99 -3.39
N GLU A 66 0.93 12.54 -4.58
CA GLU A 66 0.15 13.78 -4.74
C GLU A 66 -1.36 13.51 -4.77
N SER A 67 -1.74 12.46 -5.49
CA SER A 67 -3.12 11.99 -5.56
C SER A 67 -3.18 10.54 -5.98
N LEU A 68 -4.36 9.95 -5.85
CA LEU A 68 -4.61 8.56 -6.19
C LEU A 68 -6.07 8.39 -6.64
N CYS A 69 -6.32 7.50 -7.58
CA CYS A 69 -7.68 7.19 -8.03
C CYS A 69 -7.82 5.74 -8.54
N LEU A 70 -9.07 5.27 -8.54
CA LEU A 70 -9.47 4.04 -9.20
C LEU A 70 -10.17 4.45 -10.50
N ASP A 71 -9.57 4.11 -11.64
CA ASP A 71 -10.11 4.51 -12.94
C ASP A 71 -10.36 3.29 -13.84
N ASN A 72 -11.11 3.50 -14.90
CA ASN A 72 -11.22 2.56 -16.01
C ASN A 72 -9.88 2.49 -16.75
N SER A 73 -9.43 1.28 -17.04
CA SER A 73 -8.19 1.06 -17.79
C SER A 73 -8.16 1.79 -19.14
N ARG A 74 -9.32 1.94 -19.79
CA ARG A 74 -9.45 2.62 -21.08
C ARG A 74 -9.12 4.11 -21.01
N HIS A 75 -9.38 4.76 -19.87
CA HIS A 75 -9.01 6.16 -19.65
C HIS A 75 -7.54 6.31 -19.29
N ALA A 76 -6.99 5.32 -18.58
CA ALA A 76 -5.56 5.27 -18.26
C ALA A 76 -4.68 4.99 -19.50
N SER A 77 -5.22 4.29 -20.51
CA SER A 77 -4.50 3.83 -21.70
C SER A 77 -4.31 4.87 -22.82
N ASN A 78 -4.51 6.17 -22.56
CA ASN A 78 -4.20 7.22 -23.53
C ASN A 78 -2.69 7.29 -23.93
N ALA A 79 -1.85 6.39 -23.41
CA ALA A 79 -0.42 6.27 -23.66
C ALA A 79 0.01 5.05 -24.53
N GLY A 80 -0.91 4.31 -25.15
CA GLY A 80 -0.58 3.20 -26.08
C GLY A 80 -0.94 1.80 -25.54
N ALA A 81 -0.47 0.74 -26.23
CA ALA A 81 -0.69 -0.65 -25.81
C ALA A 81 0.09 -0.94 -24.52
N ASP A 82 -0.55 -0.66 -23.39
CA ASP A 82 0.05 -0.77 -22.07
C ASP A 82 0.31 -2.27 -21.73
N PRO A 83 1.58 -2.67 -21.47
CA PRO A 83 1.95 -4.02 -21.11
C PRO A 83 1.14 -4.63 -19.95
N LEU A 84 0.57 -3.80 -19.07
CA LEU A 84 -0.29 -4.26 -17.97
C LEU A 84 -1.53 -5.02 -18.45
N TRP A 85 -2.01 -4.74 -19.65
CA TRP A 85 -3.18 -5.38 -20.26
C TRP A 85 -2.81 -6.40 -21.33
N SER A 86 -1.53 -6.72 -21.47
CA SER A 86 -1.10 -7.83 -22.31
C SER A 86 -1.81 -9.13 -21.87
N PRO A 87 -2.18 -10.02 -22.81
CA PRO A 87 -2.79 -11.31 -22.48
C PRO A 87 -2.01 -12.09 -21.42
N GLU A 88 -0.68 -12.00 -21.45
CA GLU A 88 0.23 -12.64 -20.50
C GLU A 88 0.05 -12.09 -19.08
N MET A 89 -0.03 -10.77 -18.92
CA MET A 89 -0.22 -10.14 -17.61
C MET A 89 -1.63 -10.34 -17.06
N VAL A 90 -2.64 -10.38 -17.93
CA VAL A 90 -4.01 -10.76 -17.55
C VAL A 90 -4.03 -12.20 -17.05
N ALA A 91 -3.51 -13.14 -17.84
CA ALA A 91 -3.46 -14.55 -17.48
C ALA A 91 -2.65 -14.80 -16.20
N LEU A 92 -1.56 -14.05 -15.98
CA LEU A 92 -0.79 -14.13 -14.75
C LEU A 92 -1.63 -13.75 -13.52
N ARG A 93 -2.40 -12.65 -13.60
CA ARG A 93 -3.27 -12.22 -12.52
C ARG A 93 -4.41 -13.21 -12.27
N GLU A 94 -5.01 -13.73 -13.32
CA GLU A 94 -6.07 -14.75 -13.22
C GLU A 94 -5.54 -16.04 -12.60
N THR A 95 -4.38 -16.52 -13.04
CA THR A 95 -3.75 -17.74 -12.50
C THR A 95 -3.35 -17.53 -11.04
N ALA A 96 -2.82 -16.35 -10.69
CA ALA A 96 -2.51 -16.02 -9.31
C ALA A 96 -3.79 -16.03 -8.45
N ALA A 97 -4.86 -15.39 -8.91
CA ALA A 97 -6.14 -15.38 -8.20
C ALA A 97 -6.73 -16.79 -8.02
N LEU A 98 -6.74 -17.61 -9.07
CA LEU A 98 -7.23 -19.00 -9.04
C LEU A 98 -6.40 -19.88 -8.10
N THR A 99 -5.07 -19.74 -8.12
CA THR A 99 -4.21 -20.55 -7.25
C THR A 99 -4.46 -20.21 -5.79
N LEU A 100 -4.64 -18.93 -5.48
CA LEU A 100 -4.92 -18.47 -4.12
C LEU A 100 -6.30 -18.91 -3.63
N GLN A 101 -7.28 -18.97 -4.53
CA GLN A 101 -8.58 -19.56 -4.25
C GLN A 101 -8.43 -21.04 -3.84
N SER A 102 -7.77 -21.83 -4.69
CA SER A 102 -7.55 -23.27 -4.44
C SER A 102 -6.74 -23.61 -3.17
N ALA A 103 -5.97 -22.66 -2.63
CA ALA A 103 -5.22 -22.84 -1.39
C ALA A 103 -6.09 -22.76 -0.12
N GLY A 104 -7.41 -22.60 -0.25
CA GLY A 104 -8.35 -22.51 0.87
C GLY A 104 -8.38 -21.13 1.54
N VAL A 105 -7.77 -20.12 0.90
CA VAL A 105 -7.84 -18.70 1.30
C VAL A 105 -9.05 -17.99 0.66
N ASP A 106 -9.96 -18.78 0.09
CA ASP A 106 -11.13 -18.38 -0.70
C ASP A 106 -11.98 -17.25 -0.09
N SER A 107 -12.07 -17.16 1.23
CA SER A 107 -12.88 -16.13 1.89
C SER A 107 -12.22 -14.75 1.94
N VAL A 108 -10.88 -14.68 1.90
CA VAL A 108 -10.16 -13.42 2.15
C VAL A 108 -9.58 -12.83 0.89
N LEU A 109 -9.03 -13.62 -0.04
CA LEU A 109 -8.44 -13.05 -1.24
C LEU A 109 -9.43 -13.01 -2.41
N ALA A 110 -9.56 -11.84 -3.02
CA ALA A 110 -10.45 -11.63 -4.16
C ALA A 110 -9.73 -11.70 -5.52
N GLY A 111 -8.49 -11.21 -5.59
CA GLY A 111 -7.71 -11.20 -6.82
C GLY A 111 -6.57 -10.19 -6.81
N MET A 112 -6.16 -9.73 -8.00
CA MET A 112 -5.09 -8.75 -8.16
C MET A 112 -5.53 -7.58 -9.03
N ILE A 113 -5.22 -6.35 -8.62
CA ILE A 113 -5.49 -5.14 -9.39
C ILE A 113 -4.21 -4.53 -9.97
N PRO A 114 -4.19 -4.14 -11.25
CA PRO A 114 -3.07 -3.41 -11.84
C PRO A 114 -2.83 -2.06 -11.16
N ILE A 115 -1.55 -1.69 -11.06
CA ILE A 115 -1.08 -0.44 -10.47
C ILE A 115 -0.23 0.33 -11.48
N ILE A 116 -0.54 1.61 -11.65
CA ILE A 116 0.23 2.55 -12.46
C ILE A 116 0.78 3.65 -11.56
N ALA A 117 2.07 3.99 -11.73
CA ALA A 117 2.56 5.29 -11.29
C ALA A 117 2.45 6.27 -12.45
N TYR A 118 1.79 7.39 -12.20
CA TYR A 118 1.67 8.48 -13.14
C TYR A 118 2.57 9.62 -12.68
N PHE A 119 3.33 10.19 -13.61
CA PHE A 119 4.25 11.30 -13.35
C PHE A 119 3.79 12.48 -14.20
N PRO A 120 2.95 13.39 -13.67
CA PRO A 120 2.33 14.46 -14.45
C PRO A 120 3.32 15.33 -15.20
N ASP A 121 4.46 15.62 -14.58
CA ASP A 121 5.50 16.51 -15.13
C ASP A 121 6.54 15.77 -15.98
N ALA A 122 6.49 14.43 -16.03
CA ALA A 122 7.38 13.66 -16.88
C ALA A 122 6.81 13.61 -18.31
N GLN A 123 7.67 13.84 -19.31
CA GLN A 123 7.29 13.83 -20.73
C GLN A 123 6.66 12.52 -21.24
N TRP A 124 6.64 11.47 -20.43
CA TRP A 124 6.24 10.11 -20.81
C TRP A 124 5.03 9.59 -20.00
N GLY A 125 4.47 10.39 -19.09
CA GLY A 125 3.16 10.20 -18.46
C GLY A 125 3.03 9.05 -17.45
N THR A 126 3.43 7.81 -17.79
CA THR A 126 3.15 6.63 -16.97
C THR A 126 4.33 5.66 -16.86
N SER A 127 4.36 4.95 -15.73
CA SER A 127 5.23 3.79 -15.51
C SER A 127 4.36 2.61 -15.05
N PRO A 128 4.27 1.53 -15.85
CA PRO A 128 3.64 0.30 -15.40
C PRO A 128 4.58 -0.36 -14.38
N LEU A 129 4.12 -0.50 -13.14
CA LEU A 129 5.00 -0.92 -12.05
C LEU A 129 4.66 -2.31 -11.51
N THR A 130 3.38 -2.62 -11.28
CA THR A 130 3.04 -3.85 -10.56
C THR A 130 1.54 -4.16 -10.55
N SER A 131 1.15 -5.16 -9.75
CA SER A 131 -0.23 -5.43 -9.35
C SER A 131 -0.25 -5.67 -7.84
N PHE A 132 -1.32 -5.23 -7.17
CA PHE A 132 -1.52 -5.49 -5.74
C PHE A 132 -2.61 -6.51 -5.50
N LEU A 133 -2.46 -7.23 -4.39
CA LEU A 133 -3.47 -8.16 -3.90
C LEU A 133 -4.66 -7.38 -3.36
N LEU A 134 -5.85 -7.76 -3.82
CA LEU A 134 -7.11 -7.30 -3.27
C LEU A 134 -7.71 -8.38 -2.39
N CYS A 135 -8.06 -7.99 -1.18
CA CYS A 135 -8.70 -8.84 -0.20
C CYS A 135 -10.18 -8.45 -0.08
N ARG A 136 -11.06 -9.44 0.03
CA ARG A 136 -12.44 -9.22 0.43
C ARG A 136 -12.46 -8.68 1.86
N PRO A 137 -13.17 -7.58 2.12
CA PRO A 137 -13.42 -7.16 3.49
C PRO A 137 -14.20 -8.25 4.25
N GLN A 138 -13.88 -8.44 5.51
CA GLN A 138 -14.64 -9.27 6.44
C GLN A 138 -15.79 -8.45 7.01
N PHE A 139 -17.00 -8.81 6.63
CA PHE A 139 -18.23 -8.25 7.16
C PHE A 139 -18.93 -9.25 8.06
N ALA A 140 -19.62 -8.77 9.09
CA ALA A 140 -20.64 -9.57 9.75
C ALA A 140 -21.78 -9.85 8.75
N ALA A 141 -22.55 -10.93 8.99
CA ALA A 141 -23.64 -11.30 8.08
C ALA A 141 -24.64 -10.14 7.90
N GLY A 142 -24.80 -9.68 6.64
CA GLY A 142 -25.70 -8.58 6.27
C GLY A 142 -25.13 -7.17 6.46
N GLU A 143 -23.88 -7.04 6.90
CA GLU A 143 -23.20 -5.75 7.01
C GLU A 143 -22.74 -5.26 5.63
N VAL A 144 -22.93 -3.97 5.39
CA VAL A 144 -22.51 -3.27 4.17
C VAL A 144 -21.72 -2.03 4.57
N VAL A 145 -20.89 -1.53 3.66
CA VAL A 145 -20.13 -0.31 3.88
C VAL A 145 -21.05 0.90 3.94
N ASP A 146 -21.39 1.34 5.15
CA ASP A 146 -22.17 2.54 5.41
C ASP A 146 -21.32 3.83 5.29
N GLU A 147 -21.94 5.00 5.32
CA GLU A 147 -21.22 6.27 5.17
C GLU A 147 -20.19 6.52 6.29
N ARG A 148 -20.42 5.97 7.49
CA ARG A 148 -19.46 6.07 8.60
C ARG A 148 -18.20 5.27 8.28
N MET A 149 -18.35 4.04 7.80
CA MET A 149 -17.28 3.18 7.35
C MET A 149 -16.53 3.84 6.19
N ARG A 150 -17.24 4.42 5.20
CA ARG A 150 -16.64 5.16 4.09
C ARG A 150 -15.81 6.35 4.58
N GLY A 151 -16.32 7.13 5.53
CA GLY A 151 -15.58 8.21 6.18
C GLY A 151 -14.29 7.71 6.83
N THR A 152 -14.38 6.58 7.53
CA THR A 152 -13.23 5.96 8.19
C THR A 152 -12.17 5.48 7.19
N LEU A 153 -12.58 4.84 6.09
CA LEU A 153 -11.67 4.42 5.01
C LEU A 153 -10.97 5.61 4.34
N ARG A 154 -11.69 6.72 4.10
CA ARG A 154 -11.08 7.95 3.59
C ARG A 154 -10.03 8.51 4.55
N ASN A 155 -10.30 8.45 5.87
CA ASN A 155 -9.33 8.86 6.89
C ASN A 155 -8.10 7.94 6.89
N VAL A 156 -8.27 6.62 6.83
CA VAL A 156 -7.14 5.67 6.69
C VAL A 156 -6.28 6.02 5.47
N MET A 157 -6.91 6.28 4.31
CA MET A 157 -6.16 6.68 3.12
C MET A 157 -5.41 8.01 3.31
N ARG A 158 -6.04 9.02 3.90
CA ARG A 158 -5.39 10.31 4.21
C ARG A 158 -4.18 10.11 5.11
N MET A 159 -4.31 9.26 6.13
CA MET A 159 -3.23 8.93 7.04
C MET A 159 -2.10 8.18 6.32
N CYS A 160 -2.42 7.12 5.60
CA CYS A 160 -1.42 6.38 4.82
C CYS A 160 -0.65 7.29 3.84
N THR A 161 -1.35 8.17 3.12
CA THR A 161 -0.73 9.15 2.22
C THR A 161 0.16 10.15 2.97
N GLY A 162 -0.30 10.68 4.11
CA GLY A 162 0.49 11.57 4.95
C GLY A 162 1.76 10.90 5.47
N GLY A 163 1.67 9.64 5.92
CA GLY A 163 2.80 8.85 6.37
C GLY A 163 3.83 8.58 5.27
N ILE A 164 3.35 8.16 4.08
CA ILE A 164 4.20 8.00 2.89
C ILE A 164 4.97 9.29 2.60
N ASN A 165 4.27 10.43 2.56
CA ASN A 165 4.86 11.73 2.24
C ASN A 165 5.81 12.25 3.34
N ALA A 166 5.74 11.71 4.54
CA ALA A 166 6.67 11.97 5.64
C ALA A 166 7.85 10.97 5.69
N GLY A 167 7.94 10.02 4.73
CA GLY A 167 8.96 8.99 4.71
C GLY A 167 8.76 7.87 5.74
N VAL A 168 7.56 7.75 6.31
CA VAL A 168 7.23 6.68 7.25
C VAL A 168 6.81 5.44 6.49
N VAL A 169 7.44 4.32 6.84
CA VAL A 169 7.12 3.01 6.27
C VAL A 169 6.33 2.20 7.27
N LEU A 170 5.13 1.81 6.88
CA LEU A 170 4.29 0.89 7.63
C LEU A 170 4.63 -0.54 7.24
N ASN A 171 4.76 -1.39 8.25
CA ASN A 171 4.87 -2.82 8.09
C ASN A 171 3.70 -3.52 8.78
N MET A 172 3.45 -4.72 8.28
CA MET A 172 2.50 -5.61 8.88
C MET A 172 3.00 -6.05 10.26
N PRO A 173 2.17 -5.95 11.31
CA PRO A 173 2.55 -6.42 12.64
C PRO A 173 2.94 -7.90 12.68
N GLU A 174 3.98 -8.22 13.44
CA GLU A 174 4.29 -9.62 13.77
C GLU A 174 3.17 -10.24 14.63
N ASP A 175 2.69 -9.49 15.63
CA ASP A 175 1.56 -9.85 16.49
C ASP A 175 0.24 -9.78 15.71
N PRO A 176 -0.47 -10.90 15.50
CA PRO A 176 -1.72 -10.94 14.75
C PRO A 176 -2.87 -10.18 15.43
N HIS A 177 -2.76 -9.88 16.72
CA HIS A 177 -3.76 -9.13 17.48
C HIS A 177 -3.54 -7.61 17.45
N LYS A 178 -2.40 -7.15 16.91
CA LYS A 178 -2.10 -5.73 16.82
C LYS A 178 -2.89 -5.10 15.68
N VAL A 179 -3.77 -4.16 16.05
CA VAL A 179 -4.67 -3.45 15.13
C VAL A 179 -4.02 -2.26 14.42
N VAL A 180 -2.94 -1.72 14.99
CA VAL A 180 -2.16 -0.62 14.42
C VAL A 180 -0.92 -1.21 13.74
N PRO A 181 -0.59 -0.79 12.51
CA PRO A 181 0.58 -1.30 11.82
C PRO A 181 1.89 -0.95 12.54
N ASP A 182 2.93 -1.73 12.28
CA ASP A 182 4.27 -1.37 12.73
C ASP A 182 4.76 -0.17 11.93
N MET A 183 5.36 0.80 12.60
CA MET A 183 5.84 2.03 11.98
C MET A 183 7.35 2.05 12.07
N GLY A 184 8.00 2.55 11.02
CA GLY A 184 9.45 2.68 11.00
C GLY A 184 9.94 3.56 9.86
N LYS A 185 11.26 3.53 9.65
CA LYS A 185 11.93 4.21 8.55
C LYS A 185 12.87 3.25 7.85
N VAL A 186 13.18 3.57 6.60
CA VAL A 186 14.22 2.87 5.86
C VAL A 186 15.53 3.59 6.12
N VAL A 187 16.54 2.85 6.60
CA VAL A 187 17.87 3.37 6.90
C VAL A 187 18.93 2.56 6.17
N LEU A 188 20.05 3.18 5.84
CA LEU A 188 21.16 2.49 5.18
C LEU A 188 21.99 1.77 6.24
N GLU A 189 21.97 0.44 6.23
CA GLU A 189 22.83 -0.40 7.06
C GLU A 189 23.87 -1.07 6.17
N GLY A 190 25.12 -0.59 6.26
CA GLY A 190 26.20 -1.03 5.39
C GLY A 190 25.95 -0.66 3.93
N ARG A 191 25.47 -1.62 3.12
CA ARG A 191 25.18 -1.44 1.68
C ARG A 191 23.73 -1.75 1.31
N SER A 192 22.88 -2.03 2.31
CA SER A 192 21.48 -2.40 2.12
C SER A 192 20.58 -1.44 2.86
N TRP A 193 19.42 -1.19 2.26
CA TRP A 193 18.35 -0.46 2.93
C TRP A 193 17.58 -1.43 3.83
N THR A 194 17.59 -1.14 5.13
CA THR A 194 16.90 -1.94 6.14
C THR A 194 15.78 -1.12 6.75
N TRP A 195 14.60 -1.72 6.91
CA TRP A 195 13.55 -1.11 7.70
C TRP A 195 13.89 -1.22 9.18
N THR A 196 13.86 -0.09 9.88
CA THR A 196 14.07 -0.01 11.33
C THR A 196 12.79 0.47 11.99
N PRO A 197 12.25 -0.27 12.96
CA PRO A 197 11.03 0.13 13.67
C PRO A 197 11.26 1.44 14.44
N HIS A 198 10.19 2.22 14.59
CA HIS A 198 10.24 3.58 15.12
C HIS A 198 10.75 3.60 16.57
N ASP A 199 10.41 2.61 17.38
CA ASP A 199 10.93 2.47 18.75
C ASP A 199 12.46 2.37 18.82
N ARG A 200 13.09 1.83 17.77
CA ARG A 200 14.55 1.77 17.58
C ARG A 200 15.11 2.94 16.78
N ALA A 201 14.39 3.48 15.80
CA ALA A 201 14.84 4.62 14.99
C ALA A 201 14.96 5.93 15.81
N VAL A 202 14.30 5.99 16.97
CA VAL A 202 14.40 7.08 17.96
C VAL A 202 15.70 7.02 18.76
N LEU A 203 16.42 5.91 18.74
CA LEU A 203 17.75 5.81 19.37
C LEU A 203 18.84 6.60 18.63
N VAL A 204 18.51 7.33 17.57
CA VAL A 204 19.42 8.24 16.86
C VAL A 204 19.06 9.73 17.07
N GLY A 205 18.03 10.03 17.87
CA GLY A 205 17.76 11.39 18.35
C GLY A 205 18.36 11.61 19.74
N PRO A 206 18.86 12.82 20.08
CA PRO A 206 19.30 13.11 21.43
C PRO A 206 18.14 12.94 22.42
N PRO A 207 18.36 12.34 23.60
CA PRO A 207 17.33 12.20 24.60
C PRO A 207 16.75 13.57 24.99
N GLY A 208 15.44 13.62 25.21
CA GLY A 208 14.78 14.77 25.81
C GLY A 208 15.35 15.09 27.21
N PRO A 209 15.08 16.28 27.75
CA PRO A 209 15.62 16.76 29.03
C PRO A 209 15.28 15.86 30.23
N ASP A 210 14.31 14.96 30.08
CA ASP A 210 13.79 14.01 31.04
C ASP A 210 14.40 12.61 30.94
N GLY A 211 15.27 12.32 29.96
CA GLY A 211 16.03 11.07 29.86
C GLY A 211 15.19 9.80 29.63
N VAL A 212 13.88 9.93 29.45
CA VAL A 212 12.98 8.81 29.18
C VAL A 212 12.78 8.68 27.66
N PRO A 213 12.99 7.48 27.06
CA PRO A 213 12.58 7.21 25.69
C PRO A 213 11.07 7.40 25.57
N GLY A 214 10.64 8.48 24.89
CA GLY A 214 9.25 8.90 24.92
C GLY A 214 8.32 7.86 24.27
N ARG A 215 7.31 7.41 25.02
CA ARG A 215 6.03 6.86 24.48
C ARG A 215 5.26 7.86 23.59
N ARG A 216 5.86 9.03 23.31
CA ARG A 216 5.30 10.19 22.64
C ARG A 216 5.25 10.06 21.12
N LEU A 217 5.99 9.13 20.52
CA LEU A 217 6.24 9.16 19.07
C LEU A 217 5.22 8.40 18.22
N ALA A 218 4.57 7.36 18.74
CA ALA A 218 3.34 6.85 18.13
C ALA A 218 2.28 7.97 18.08
N TYR A 219 2.17 8.76 19.14
CA TYR A 219 1.35 9.97 19.16
C TYR A 219 1.86 11.06 18.20
N GLU A 220 3.16 11.25 18.01
CA GLU A 220 3.67 12.24 17.05
C GLU A 220 3.42 11.84 15.60
N PHE A 221 3.46 10.54 15.27
CA PHE A 221 2.96 10.05 13.98
C PHE A 221 1.46 10.34 13.82
N LEU A 222 0.66 10.05 14.85
CA LEU A 222 -0.75 10.43 14.86
C LEU A 222 -0.98 11.95 14.84
N ARG A 223 0.00 12.77 15.22
CA ARG A 223 -0.02 14.25 15.09
C ARG A 223 0.37 14.73 13.69
N TYR A 224 1.05 13.92 12.88
CA TYR A 224 1.17 14.19 11.44
C TYR A 224 -0.17 13.96 10.74
N PHE A 225 -1.06 13.19 11.36
CA PHE A 225 -2.45 13.11 10.94
C PHE A 225 -3.19 14.30 11.49
N ASP A 226 -3.92 14.94 10.59
CA ASP A 226 -4.69 16.14 10.83
C ASP A 226 -5.45 16.00 12.16
N PRO A 227 -5.17 16.85 13.17
CA PRO A 227 -5.80 16.76 14.49
C PRO A 227 -7.32 16.98 14.43
N GLU A 228 -7.85 17.43 13.29
CA GLU A 228 -9.28 17.52 13.00
C GLU A 228 -9.89 16.20 12.52
N LEU A 229 -9.08 15.14 12.30
CA LEU A 229 -9.56 13.81 11.92
C LEU A 229 -10.36 13.21 13.07
N SER A 230 -11.68 13.28 12.92
CA SER A 230 -12.65 12.47 13.62
C SER A 230 -13.11 11.34 12.68
N PRO A 231 -13.12 10.06 13.11
CA PRO A 231 -12.75 9.53 14.43
C PRO A 231 -11.23 9.45 14.65
N ASP A 232 -10.83 9.11 15.89
CA ASP A 232 -9.43 8.92 16.30
C ASP A 232 -8.66 8.02 15.32
N PRO A 233 -7.39 8.33 15.00
CA PRO A 233 -6.57 7.52 14.10
C PRO A 233 -6.49 6.03 14.46
N VAL A 234 -6.47 5.69 15.75
CA VAL A 234 -6.47 4.30 16.20
C VAL A 234 -7.79 3.63 15.83
N ASP A 235 -8.92 4.32 16.01
CA ASP A 235 -10.24 3.79 15.60
C ASP A 235 -10.30 3.56 14.08
N CYS A 236 -9.64 4.41 13.30
CA CYS A 236 -9.52 4.23 11.85
C CYS A 236 -8.77 2.93 11.50
N PHE A 237 -7.62 2.67 12.14
CA PHE A 237 -6.87 1.43 11.91
C PHE A 237 -7.55 0.20 12.50
N VAL A 238 -8.24 0.32 13.64
CA VAL A 238 -9.09 -0.75 14.19
C VAL A 238 -10.17 -1.13 13.17
N THR A 239 -10.83 -0.13 12.58
CA THR A 239 -11.85 -0.34 11.57
C THR A 239 -11.28 -1.01 10.33
N TYR A 240 -10.14 -0.52 9.82
CA TYR A 240 -9.43 -1.16 8.71
C TYR A 240 -9.07 -2.61 9.04
N HIS A 241 -8.48 -2.87 10.20
CA HIS A 241 -8.04 -4.20 10.61
C HIS A 241 -9.19 -5.18 10.78
N ARG A 242 -10.38 -4.71 11.18
CA ARG A 242 -11.59 -5.54 11.22
C ARG A 242 -12.02 -6.00 9.83
N LEU A 243 -11.94 -5.11 8.84
CA LEU A 243 -12.25 -5.45 7.45
C LEU A 243 -11.15 -6.32 6.84
N TRP A 244 -9.88 -6.00 7.09
CA TRP A 244 -8.74 -6.70 6.53
C TRP A 244 -7.72 -7.02 7.63
N PRO A 245 -7.93 -8.14 8.35
CA PRO A 245 -6.98 -8.58 9.37
C PRO A 245 -5.61 -8.82 8.76
N TYR A 246 -4.59 -8.21 9.35
CA TYR A 246 -3.24 -8.20 8.81
C TYR A 246 -2.64 -9.60 8.60
N HIS A 247 -2.87 -10.50 9.54
CA HIS A 247 -2.37 -11.88 9.43
C HIS A 247 -2.90 -12.59 8.19
N LEU A 248 -4.16 -12.36 7.80
CA LEU A 248 -4.74 -12.98 6.61
C LEU A 248 -4.12 -12.41 5.33
N MET A 249 -3.86 -11.10 5.30
CA MET A 249 -3.12 -10.48 4.20
C MET A 249 -1.68 -11.03 4.11
N ARG A 250 -1.04 -11.30 5.26
CA ARG A 250 0.30 -11.93 5.33
C ARG A 250 0.28 -13.29 4.69
N ASP A 251 -0.64 -14.13 5.14
CA ASP A 251 -0.70 -15.53 4.78
C ASP A 251 -1.02 -15.66 3.28
N ALA A 252 -1.94 -14.82 2.78
CA ALA A 252 -2.20 -14.69 1.35
C ALA A 252 -0.96 -14.25 0.57
N ALA A 253 -0.24 -13.22 1.04
CA ALA A 253 0.97 -12.75 0.36
C ALA A 253 2.09 -13.80 0.34
N MET A 254 2.28 -14.54 1.43
CA MET A 254 3.28 -15.61 1.52
C MET A 254 2.97 -16.75 0.55
N GLN A 255 1.72 -17.17 0.46
CA GLN A 255 1.30 -18.20 -0.50
C GLN A 255 1.51 -17.76 -1.96
N VAL A 256 1.28 -16.48 -2.29
CA VAL A 256 1.62 -15.95 -3.63
C VAL A 256 3.10 -16.14 -3.93
N LEU A 257 3.98 -15.83 -2.98
CA LEU A 257 5.43 -15.94 -3.17
C LEU A 257 5.90 -17.39 -3.25
N GLU A 258 5.25 -18.32 -2.55
CA GLU A 258 5.52 -19.75 -2.64
C GLU A 258 5.17 -20.31 -4.03
N VAL A 259 4.01 -19.92 -4.58
CA VAL A 259 3.56 -20.36 -5.90
C VAL A 259 4.33 -19.67 -7.01
N TYR A 260 4.63 -18.38 -6.85
CA TYR A 260 5.31 -17.55 -7.84
C TYR A 260 6.58 -16.94 -7.26
N PRO A 261 7.62 -17.74 -7.00
CA PRO A 261 8.89 -17.22 -6.50
C PRO A 261 9.53 -16.22 -7.47
N ASP A 262 9.15 -16.24 -8.75
CA ASP A 262 9.63 -15.27 -9.73
C ASP A 262 9.08 -13.85 -9.51
N LEU A 263 7.90 -13.70 -8.87
CA LEU A 263 7.42 -12.40 -8.39
C LEU A 263 8.36 -11.85 -7.31
N ASP A 264 8.95 -12.73 -6.50
CA ASP A 264 9.97 -12.36 -5.50
C ASP A 264 11.34 -12.10 -6.15
N ARG A 265 11.73 -12.87 -7.18
CA ARG A 265 13.01 -12.67 -7.87
C ARG A 265 13.09 -11.32 -8.60
N HIS A 266 11.98 -10.82 -9.11
CA HIS A 266 11.91 -9.45 -9.65
C HIS A 266 12.10 -8.39 -8.56
N ASN A 267 11.73 -8.70 -7.31
CA ASN A 267 11.94 -7.84 -6.15
C ASN A 267 13.34 -7.98 -5.52
N ARG A 268 14.01 -9.15 -5.63
CA ARG A 268 15.31 -9.44 -5.00
C ARG A 268 16.54 -9.23 -5.89
N ARG A 269 16.40 -9.19 -7.22
CA ARG A 269 17.54 -9.07 -8.16
C ARG A 269 17.92 -7.63 -8.53
N ARG A 270 17.55 -6.62 -7.74
CA ARG A 270 17.88 -5.22 -8.03
C ARG A 270 18.37 -4.47 -6.80
#